data_AF-A0A914V0E7-F1
#
_entry.id   AF-A0A914V0E7-F1
#
_cell.length_a   1.000
_cell.length_b   1.000
_cell.length_c   1.000
_cell.angle_alpha   90.00
_cell.angle_beta   90.00
_cell.angle_gamma   90.00
#
_symmetry.space_group_name_H-M   'P 1'
#
loop_
_entity.id
_entity.type
_entity.pdbx_description
1 polymer ?
#
loop_
_entity_poly.entity_id
_entity_poly.type
_entity_poly.pdbx_seq_one_letter_code
_entity_poly.pdbx_strand_id
1 'polypeptide(L)'
;PGLVCCLCLNQRPTVQEDEVIQCDKCGLAVHENCYMVDLEEQEDSDDSSSATEPWFCEPCVYGLDVPPNCELCPNRFGAFKRSDIGGKWVHLLCALYTRGVTFGEVTHLTAVSWQELDYRLFGKKACSLCDDKLLARTGVCSQCEAGLCKTYFHPTCAQKYVALLSFQIKWL
;
A
#
# COMPACT_ATOMS: atom_id res chain seq x y z
N PRO A 1 -10.49 -15.19 15.12
CA PRO A 1 -9.46 -14.14 14.93
C PRO A 1 -9.93 -13.16 13.85
N GLY A 2 -10.02 -11.86 14.15
CA GLY A 2 -10.44 -10.85 13.17
C GLY A 2 -9.40 -10.64 12.07
N LEU A 3 -9.84 -10.15 10.90
CA LEU A 3 -8.96 -9.75 9.81
C LEU A 3 -8.11 -8.53 10.24
N VAL A 4 -6.88 -8.46 9.73
CA VAL A 4 -5.97 -7.33 9.97
C VAL A 4 -5.77 -6.58 8.66
N CYS A 5 -6.16 -5.31 8.65
CA CYS A 5 -5.90 -4.43 7.51
C CYS A 5 -4.39 -4.33 7.29
N CYS A 6 -3.90 -4.74 6.11
CA CYS A 6 -2.47 -4.72 5.86
C CYS A 6 -1.92 -3.28 5.85
N LEU A 7 -2.71 -2.27 5.51
CA LEU A 7 -2.26 -0.88 5.37
C LEU A 7 -2.05 -0.18 6.72
N CYS A 8 -2.97 -0.34 7.67
CA CYS A 8 -2.89 0.34 8.97
C CYS A 8 -2.63 -0.60 10.15
N LEU A 9 -2.59 -1.92 9.95
CA LEU A 9 -2.42 -2.95 10.99
C LEU A 9 -3.45 -2.84 12.13
N ASN A 10 -4.65 -2.33 11.82
CA ASN A 10 -5.72 -1.98 12.77
C ASN A 10 -5.26 -1.00 13.87
N GLN A 11 -4.25 -0.16 13.59
CA GLN A 11 -3.71 0.83 14.53
C GLN A 11 -4.26 2.25 14.29
N ARG A 12 -5.04 2.48 13.23
CA ARG A 12 -5.56 3.81 12.89
C ARG A 12 -6.92 4.00 13.59
N PRO A 13 -7.05 4.93 14.56
CA PRO A 13 -8.29 5.11 15.31
C PRO A 13 -9.49 5.55 14.46
N THR A 14 -9.23 6.34 13.41
CA THR A 14 -10.30 6.89 12.54
C THR A 14 -11.00 5.85 11.67
N VAL A 15 -10.49 4.61 11.64
CA VAL A 15 -11.07 3.49 10.87
C VAL A 15 -11.32 2.28 11.77
N GLN A 16 -11.37 2.51 13.09
CA GLN A 16 -11.54 1.42 14.07
C GLN A 16 -12.91 0.75 13.97
N GLU A 17 -13.92 1.49 13.53
CA GLU A 17 -15.29 1.02 13.32
C GLU A 17 -15.53 0.55 11.87
N ASP A 18 -14.61 0.87 10.95
CA ASP A 18 -14.71 0.48 9.53
C ASP A 18 -14.53 -1.04 9.38
N GLU A 19 -15.23 -1.63 8.41
CA GLU A 19 -15.08 -3.05 8.10
C GLU A 19 -13.75 -3.33 7.40
N VAL A 20 -13.08 -4.43 7.78
CA VAL A 20 -11.95 -4.98 7.04
C VAL A 20 -12.49 -5.94 5.98
N ILE A 21 -12.52 -5.50 4.74
CA ILE A 21 -12.86 -6.34 3.60
C ILE A 21 -11.66 -7.18 3.15
N GLN A 22 -11.94 -8.30 2.49
CA GLN A 22 -10.93 -9.22 1.99
C GLN A 22 -11.14 -9.50 0.50
N CYS A 23 -10.06 -9.45 -0.28
CA CYS A 23 -10.10 -9.76 -1.70
C CYS A 23 -10.39 -11.25 -1.90
N ASP A 24 -11.46 -11.59 -2.61
CA ASP A 24 -11.90 -12.97 -2.83
C ASP A 24 -10.91 -13.81 -3.65
N LYS A 25 -10.07 -13.16 -4.48
CA LYS A 25 -9.08 -13.86 -5.30
C LYS A 25 -7.75 -14.11 -4.57
N CYS A 26 -7.21 -13.12 -3.89
CA CYS A 26 -5.84 -13.17 -3.34
C CYS A 26 -5.74 -13.08 -1.82
N GLY A 27 -6.87 -12.89 -1.13
CA GLY A 27 -6.95 -12.81 0.33
C GLY A 27 -6.40 -11.53 0.94
N LEU A 28 -6.07 -10.51 0.14
CA LEU A 28 -5.64 -9.19 0.64
C LEU A 28 -6.73 -8.59 1.54
N ALA A 29 -6.40 -8.26 2.78
CA ALA A 29 -7.33 -7.66 3.73
C ALA A 29 -6.98 -6.19 3.98
N VAL A 30 -7.96 -5.30 3.83
CA VAL A 30 -7.82 -3.85 4.01
C VAL A 30 -9.12 -3.27 4.58
N HIS A 31 -9.05 -2.17 5.34
CA HIS A 31 -10.25 -1.36 5.53
C HIS A 31 -10.60 -0.67 4.21
N GLU A 32 -11.89 -0.51 3.94
CA GLU A 32 -12.42 0.21 2.77
C GLU A 32 -11.78 1.60 2.65
N ASN A 33 -11.82 2.37 3.73
CA ASN A 33 -11.26 3.72 3.81
C ASN A 33 -9.72 3.77 3.90
N CYS A 34 -9.05 2.63 4.10
CA CYS A 34 -7.58 2.58 3.97
C CYS A 34 -7.16 2.40 2.51
N TYR A 35 -7.94 1.65 1.74
CA TYR A 35 -7.65 1.39 0.33
C TYR A 35 -8.39 2.34 -0.64
N MET A 36 -9.32 3.15 -0.09
CA MET A 36 -10.26 4.03 -0.80
C MET A 36 -11.07 3.23 -1.81
N VAL A 37 -11.93 2.36 -1.28
CA VAL A 37 -12.90 1.59 -2.07
C VAL A 37 -14.14 2.46 -2.26
N ASP A 38 -14.52 2.68 -3.50
CA ASP A 38 -15.75 3.38 -3.85
C ASP A 38 -16.90 2.38 -3.77
N LEU A 39 -17.74 2.48 -2.73
CA LEU A 39 -18.92 1.62 -2.55
C LEU A 39 -20.16 2.16 -3.28
N GLU A 40 -20.11 3.40 -3.80
CA GLU A 40 -21.27 4.10 -4.37
C GLU A 40 -21.84 3.41 -5.62
N GLU A 41 -21.07 2.54 -6.30
CA GLU A 41 -21.57 1.77 -7.45
C GLU A 41 -22.43 0.55 -7.04
N GLN A 42 -22.57 0.26 -5.74
CA GLN A 42 -23.32 -0.91 -5.25
C GLN A 42 -24.77 -0.59 -4.82
N GLU A 43 -25.17 0.69 -4.77
CA GLU A 43 -26.51 1.10 -4.29
C GLU A 43 -27.62 1.02 -5.35
N ASP A 44 -27.28 0.80 -6.63
CA ASP A 44 -28.26 0.82 -7.74
C ASP A 44 -28.93 -0.55 -8.05
N SER A 45 -28.84 -1.54 -7.16
CA SER A 45 -29.48 -2.86 -7.35
C SER A 45 -30.50 -3.20 -6.28
N ASP A 46 -31.70 -2.63 -6.43
CA ASP A 46 -32.93 -3.08 -5.80
C ASP A 46 -33.32 -4.50 -6.30
N ASP A 47 -32.70 -5.56 -5.77
CA ASP A 47 -33.40 -6.85 -5.54
C ASP A 47 -32.62 -7.78 -4.58
N SER A 48 -33.26 -8.11 -3.46
CA SER A 48 -33.15 -9.38 -2.73
C SER A 48 -31.80 -9.82 -2.08
N SER A 49 -31.78 -9.69 -0.75
CA SER A 49 -31.42 -10.76 0.21
C SER A 49 -30.03 -11.44 0.10
N SER A 50 -29.04 -10.90 0.82
CA SER A 50 -27.90 -11.66 1.40
C SER A 50 -27.02 -12.46 0.43
N ALA A 51 -26.12 -11.76 -0.27
CA ALA A 51 -24.75 -12.20 -0.48
C ALA A 51 -23.90 -10.94 -0.58
N THR A 52 -22.89 -10.77 0.27
CA THR A 52 -21.87 -9.73 0.11
C THR A 52 -21.28 -9.89 -1.29
N GLU A 53 -21.52 -8.93 -2.17
CA GLU A 53 -20.92 -8.93 -3.52
C GLU A 53 -19.41 -9.12 -3.39
N PRO A 54 -18.79 -9.98 -4.22
CA PRO A 54 -17.37 -10.28 -4.10
C PRO A 54 -16.54 -9.03 -4.37
N TRP A 55 -15.54 -8.78 -3.54
CA TRP A 55 -14.63 -7.66 -3.70
C TRP A 55 -13.27 -8.13 -4.22
N PHE A 56 -12.73 -7.40 -5.18
CA PHE A 56 -11.42 -7.68 -5.76
C PHE A 56 -10.50 -6.47 -5.64
N CYS A 57 -9.28 -6.69 -5.14
CA CYS A 57 -8.26 -5.65 -5.17
C CYS A 57 -7.84 -5.31 -6.61
N GLU A 58 -7.26 -4.14 -6.82
CA GLU A 58 -7.00 -3.61 -8.15
C GLU A 58 -6.16 -4.55 -9.05
N PRO A 59 -5.06 -5.20 -8.58
CA PRO A 59 -4.39 -6.23 -9.36
C PRO A 59 -5.30 -7.37 -9.84
N CYS A 60 -6.25 -7.80 -9.01
CA CYS A 60 -7.17 -8.89 -9.32
C CYS A 60 -8.26 -8.45 -10.30
N VAL A 61 -8.76 -7.21 -10.19
CA VAL A 61 -9.65 -6.60 -11.18
C VAL A 61 -8.98 -6.56 -12.57
N TYR A 62 -7.68 -6.28 -12.61
CA TYR A 62 -6.87 -6.35 -13.85
C TYR A 62 -6.48 -7.78 -14.26
N GLY A 63 -7.03 -8.81 -13.62
CA GLY A 63 -6.85 -10.21 -14.00
C GLY A 63 -5.47 -10.80 -13.65
N LEU A 64 -4.66 -10.14 -12.81
CA LEU A 64 -3.36 -10.69 -12.42
C LEU A 64 -3.53 -11.91 -11.52
N ASP A 65 -2.78 -12.99 -11.82
CA ASP A 65 -2.77 -14.23 -11.02
C ASP A 65 -1.65 -14.24 -9.98
N VAL A 66 -0.63 -13.39 -10.16
CA VAL A 66 0.48 -13.21 -9.23
C VAL A 66 0.63 -11.74 -8.89
N PRO A 67 1.09 -11.41 -7.67
CA PRO A 67 1.34 -10.02 -7.30
C PRO A 67 2.32 -9.34 -8.27
N PRO A 68 2.03 -8.11 -8.73
CA PRO A 68 2.94 -7.37 -9.61
C PRO A 68 4.24 -7.00 -8.87
N ASN A 69 5.20 -6.42 -9.62
CA ASN A 69 6.38 -5.83 -9.02
C ASN A 69 6.09 -4.37 -8.66
N CYS A 70 6.45 -3.96 -7.44
CA CYS A 70 6.44 -2.55 -7.06
C CYS A 70 7.67 -1.84 -7.63
N GLU A 71 7.48 -0.67 -8.25
CA GLU A 71 8.60 0.10 -8.80
C GLU A 71 9.46 0.81 -7.71
N LEU A 72 8.98 0.85 -6.45
CA LEU A 72 9.65 1.57 -5.35
C LEU A 72 10.31 0.66 -4.30
N CYS A 73 10.08 -0.67 -4.33
CA CYS A 73 10.66 -1.59 -3.35
C CYS A 73 10.73 -3.03 -3.88
N PRO A 74 11.55 -3.91 -3.30
CA PRO A 74 11.70 -5.29 -3.79
C PRO A 74 10.59 -6.26 -3.36
N ASN A 75 9.67 -5.84 -2.48
CA ASN A 75 8.65 -6.73 -1.93
C ASN A 75 7.52 -7.02 -2.94
N ARG A 76 6.84 -8.15 -2.75
CA ARG A 76 5.76 -8.66 -3.64
C ARG A 76 4.42 -8.85 -2.90
N PHE A 77 4.29 -8.34 -1.68
CA PHE A 77 3.12 -8.52 -0.82
C PHE A 77 2.51 -7.17 -0.45
N GLY A 78 1.23 -7.19 -0.07
CA GLY A 78 0.51 -6.00 0.36
C GLY A 78 -0.38 -5.42 -0.74
N ALA A 79 -0.93 -4.24 -0.47
CA ALA A 79 -1.89 -3.58 -1.35
C ALA A 79 -1.17 -2.75 -2.42
N PHE A 80 -1.56 -2.93 -3.68
CA PHE A 80 -1.01 -2.22 -4.84
C PHE A 80 -2.04 -1.27 -5.44
N LYS A 81 -1.57 -0.17 -6.01
CA LYS A 81 -2.34 0.69 -6.91
C LYS A 81 -1.65 0.75 -8.26
N ARG A 82 -2.42 0.90 -9.34
CA ARG A 82 -1.87 1.04 -10.68
C ARG A 82 -1.30 2.44 -10.88
N SER A 83 -0.23 2.51 -11.66
CA SER A 83 0.38 3.74 -12.10
C SER A 83 -0.17 4.18 -13.44
N ASP A 84 -0.21 5.50 -13.66
CA ASP A 84 -0.40 6.11 -14.98
C ASP A 84 0.84 5.94 -15.88
N ILE A 85 1.99 5.55 -15.32
CA ILE A 85 3.25 5.31 -16.02
C ILE A 85 3.29 3.88 -16.53
N GLY A 86 3.10 3.68 -17.84
CA GLY A 86 3.47 2.44 -18.53
C GLY A 86 2.84 1.16 -17.99
N GLY A 87 1.66 1.24 -17.35
CA GLY A 87 0.97 0.09 -16.76
C GLY A 87 1.69 -0.55 -15.58
N LYS A 88 2.56 0.22 -14.91
CA LYS A 88 3.34 -0.23 -13.75
C LYS A 88 2.52 -0.21 -12.46
N TRP A 89 3.10 -0.79 -11.41
CA TRP A 89 2.44 -0.96 -10.12
C TRP A 89 3.32 -0.45 -8.98
N VAL A 90 2.67 0.10 -7.96
CA VAL A 90 3.33 0.56 -6.74
C VAL A 90 2.48 0.15 -5.56
N HIS A 91 3.10 -0.28 -4.47
CA HIS A 91 2.35 -0.48 -3.23
C HIS A 91 1.77 0.84 -2.75
N LEU A 92 0.50 0.86 -2.33
CA LEU A 92 -0.11 2.08 -1.78
C LEU A 92 0.72 2.63 -0.61
N LEU A 93 1.24 1.75 0.24
CA LEU A 93 2.15 2.12 1.33
C LEU A 93 3.46 2.76 0.82
N CYS A 94 4.04 2.24 -0.26
CA CYS A 94 5.24 2.84 -0.84
C CYS A 94 4.96 4.24 -1.38
N ALA A 95 3.80 4.45 -2.00
CA ALA A 95 3.39 5.75 -2.52
C ALA A 95 3.19 6.77 -1.40
N LEU A 96 2.46 6.40 -0.34
CA LEU A 96 2.17 7.29 0.79
C LEU A 96 3.43 7.73 1.56
N TYR A 97 4.43 6.86 1.66
CA TYR A 97 5.61 7.09 2.51
C TYR A 97 6.87 7.53 1.77
N THR A 98 6.83 7.60 0.44
CA THR A 98 7.95 8.10 -0.37
C THR A 98 7.68 9.54 -0.74
N ARG A 99 8.44 10.47 -0.15
CA ARG A 99 8.34 11.92 -0.44
C ARG A 99 8.53 12.16 -1.95
N GLY A 100 7.58 12.86 -2.57
CA GLY A 100 7.62 13.20 -4.00
C GLY A 100 6.89 12.21 -4.92
N VAL A 101 6.28 11.15 -4.37
CA VAL A 101 5.26 10.37 -5.08
C VAL A 101 3.92 11.09 -4.96
N THR A 102 3.15 11.10 -6.03
CA THR A 102 1.84 11.77 -6.12
C THR A 102 0.76 10.79 -6.60
N PHE A 103 -0.49 11.21 -6.47
CA PHE A 103 -1.67 10.53 -6.99
C PHE A 103 -2.36 11.44 -7.99
N GLY A 104 -2.79 10.90 -9.13
CA GLY A 104 -3.58 11.65 -10.11
C GLY A 104 -4.98 11.99 -9.59
N GLU A 105 -5.58 11.09 -8.80
CA GLU A 105 -6.80 11.34 -8.03
C GLU A 105 -6.55 11.01 -6.56
N VAL A 106 -6.61 12.05 -5.71
CA VAL A 106 -6.23 11.96 -4.29
C VAL A 106 -7.34 11.32 -3.46
N THR A 107 -8.59 11.48 -3.87
CA THR A 107 -9.75 10.94 -3.15
C THR A 107 -9.72 9.42 -3.15
N HIS A 108 -9.46 8.81 -4.31
CA HIS A 108 -9.45 7.34 -4.46
C HIS A 108 -8.02 6.74 -4.44
N LEU A 109 -7.00 7.58 -4.24
CA LEU A 109 -5.58 7.21 -4.24
C LEU A 109 -5.20 6.39 -5.48
N THR A 110 -5.62 6.84 -6.65
CA THR A 110 -5.37 6.17 -7.94
C THR A 110 -4.36 6.95 -8.78
N ALA A 111 -3.91 6.35 -9.89
CA ALA A 111 -2.92 6.91 -10.81
C ALA A 111 -1.64 7.35 -10.07
N VAL A 112 -0.98 6.40 -9.41
CA VAL A 112 0.26 6.66 -8.68
C VAL A 112 1.36 7.09 -9.65
N SER A 113 1.99 8.24 -9.39
CA SER A 113 3.07 8.78 -10.21
C SER A 113 4.31 9.10 -9.39
N TRP A 114 5.47 8.72 -9.91
CA TRP A 114 6.79 9.03 -9.35
C TRP A 114 7.70 9.72 -10.38
N GLN A 115 7.12 10.29 -11.44
CA GLN A 115 7.91 10.94 -12.52
C GLN A 115 8.73 12.12 -12.00
N GLU A 116 8.24 12.80 -10.96
CA GLU A 116 8.91 13.95 -10.34
C GLU A 116 9.98 13.54 -9.33
N LEU A 117 10.13 12.24 -9.03
CA LEU A 117 11.20 11.78 -8.16
C LEU A 117 12.56 11.97 -8.83
N ASP A 118 13.50 12.51 -8.06
CA ASP A 118 14.91 12.53 -8.45
C ASP A 118 15.43 11.08 -8.56
N TYR A 119 15.78 10.66 -9.77
CA TYR A 119 16.33 9.32 -10.05
C TYR A 119 17.55 8.98 -9.19
N ARG A 120 18.29 9.98 -8.69
CA ARG A 120 19.42 9.77 -7.76
C ARG A 120 19.00 9.22 -6.41
N LEU A 121 17.71 9.20 -6.08
CA LEU A 121 17.18 8.60 -4.85
C LEU A 121 17.16 7.06 -4.93
N PHE A 122 17.02 6.48 -6.12
CA PHE A 122 16.93 5.04 -6.30
C PHE A 122 18.26 4.37 -5.91
N GLY A 123 18.21 3.45 -4.94
CA GLY A 123 19.38 2.75 -4.41
C GLY A 123 20.41 3.61 -3.67
N LYS A 124 20.11 4.89 -3.45
CA LYS A 124 20.98 5.85 -2.75
C LYS A 124 21.24 5.46 -1.31
N LYS A 125 20.20 4.98 -0.64
CA LYS A 125 20.20 4.55 0.76
C LYS A 125 19.90 3.07 0.83
N ALA A 126 20.60 2.35 1.68
CA ALA A 126 20.38 0.93 1.89
C ALA A 126 19.27 0.74 2.95
N CYS A 127 18.30 -0.13 2.65
CA CYS A 127 17.30 -0.58 3.60
C CYS A 127 17.97 -1.41 4.70
N SER A 128 17.81 -1.01 5.96
CA SER A 128 18.34 -1.72 7.12
C SER A 128 17.56 -2.98 7.49
N LEU A 129 16.42 -3.22 6.83
CA LEU A 129 15.48 -4.31 7.12
C LEU A 129 15.39 -5.36 6.00
N CYS A 130 16.13 -5.20 4.91
CA CYS A 130 16.22 -6.24 3.89
C CYS A 130 17.17 -7.35 4.35
N ASP A 131 16.74 -8.60 4.25
CA ASP A 131 17.60 -9.76 4.50
C ASP A 131 18.72 -9.86 3.43
N ASP A 132 18.37 -9.57 2.17
CA ASP A 132 19.31 -9.54 1.05
C ASP A 132 19.93 -8.15 0.87
N LYS A 133 21.26 -8.08 0.94
CA LYS A 133 22.05 -6.86 0.77
C LYS A 133 21.95 -6.26 -0.65
N LEU A 134 21.70 -7.08 -1.67
CA LEU A 134 21.47 -6.61 -3.04
C LEU A 134 20.12 -5.91 -3.13
N LEU A 135 19.07 -6.51 -2.56
CA LEU A 135 17.74 -5.92 -2.50
C LEU A 135 17.68 -4.71 -1.58
N ALA A 136 18.58 -4.60 -0.59
CA ALA A 136 18.65 -3.45 0.28
C ALA A 136 18.89 -2.13 -0.47
N ARG A 137 19.50 -2.15 -1.66
CA ARG A 137 19.79 -0.96 -2.48
C ARG A 137 18.96 -0.87 -3.76
N THR A 138 17.80 -1.52 -3.81
CA THR A 138 16.83 -1.32 -4.90
C THR A 138 15.77 -0.31 -4.48
N GLY A 139 14.99 0.22 -5.43
CA GLY A 139 13.89 1.13 -5.13
C GLY A 139 14.30 2.36 -4.33
N VAL A 140 13.36 2.90 -3.54
CA VAL A 140 13.56 4.12 -2.74
C VAL A 140 13.31 3.80 -1.26
N CYS A 141 14.25 4.19 -0.40
CA CYS A 141 14.10 4.03 1.05
C CYS A 141 13.70 5.35 1.71
N SER A 142 12.80 5.26 2.69
CA SER A 142 12.38 6.38 3.55
C SER A 142 13.21 6.41 4.83
N GLN A 143 13.50 7.62 5.33
CA GLN A 143 14.25 7.79 6.57
C GLN A 143 13.33 7.60 7.78
N CYS A 144 13.85 7.01 8.84
CA CYS A 144 13.18 6.99 10.14
C CYS A 144 12.99 8.44 10.66
N GLU A 145 11.76 8.77 11.07
CA GLU A 145 11.45 10.09 11.63
C GLU A 145 11.60 10.17 13.16
N ALA A 146 12.06 9.09 13.82
CA ALA A 146 12.23 9.07 15.27
C ALA A 146 13.49 9.84 15.70
N GLY A 147 13.31 11.02 16.30
CA GLY A 147 14.39 11.81 16.89
C GLY A 147 15.54 12.09 15.93
N LEU A 148 16.75 11.63 16.27
CA LEU A 148 17.97 11.80 15.47
C LEU A 148 18.31 10.56 14.61
N CYS A 149 17.34 9.67 14.39
CA CYS A 149 17.57 8.45 13.65
C CYS A 149 17.96 8.72 12.19
N LYS A 150 19.00 8.01 11.72
CA LYS A 150 19.52 8.10 10.34
C LYS A 150 19.38 6.78 9.59
N THR A 151 18.57 5.85 10.11
CA THR A 151 18.29 4.58 9.43
C THR A 151 17.30 4.80 8.29
N TYR A 152 17.41 3.97 7.26
CA TYR A 152 16.53 3.99 6.10
C TYR A 152 15.94 2.61 5.89
N PHE A 153 14.72 2.56 5.38
CA PHE A 153 14.02 1.31 5.08
C PHE A 153 13.08 1.50 3.89
N HIS A 154 12.78 0.42 3.17
CA HIS A 154 11.61 0.41 2.30
C HIS A 154 10.34 0.44 3.16
N PRO A 155 9.29 1.18 2.79
CA PRO A 155 8.04 1.24 3.55
C PRO A 155 7.44 -0.15 3.84
N THR A 156 7.44 -1.07 2.87
CA THR A 156 6.94 -2.44 3.04
C THR A 156 7.88 -3.35 3.83
N CYS A 157 9.20 -3.10 3.80
CA CYS A 157 10.11 -3.76 4.74
C CYS A 157 9.78 -3.32 6.16
N ALA A 158 9.63 -2.01 6.39
CA ALA A 158 9.20 -1.51 7.68
C ALA A 158 7.89 -2.18 8.12
N GLN A 159 6.83 -2.13 7.30
CA GLN A 159 5.55 -2.81 7.56
C GLN A 159 5.69 -4.26 8.04
N LYS A 160 6.54 -5.06 7.40
CA LYS A 160 6.79 -6.47 7.78
C LYS A 160 7.36 -6.60 9.19
N TYR A 161 8.22 -5.68 9.63
CA TYR A 161 8.82 -5.66 10.98
C TYR A 161 8.01 -4.83 12.00
N VAL A 162 7.19 -3.88 11.52
CA VAL A 162 6.44 -2.87 12.29
C VAL A 162 5.12 -3.39 12.87
N ALA A 163 4.84 -4.68 12.73
CA ALA A 163 4.05 -5.39 13.74
C ALA A 163 4.62 -5.22 15.18
N LEU A 164 5.81 -4.60 15.36
CA LEU A 164 6.50 -4.46 16.64
C LEU A 164 6.79 -3.01 17.13
N LEU A 165 6.74 -1.94 16.32
CA LEU A 165 7.09 -0.59 16.81
C LEU A 165 6.36 0.54 16.05
N SER A 166 5.60 1.34 16.78
CA SER A 166 4.82 2.54 16.42
C SER A 166 5.30 3.34 15.19
N PHE A 167 5.00 2.87 13.98
CA PHE A 167 4.85 3.78 12.85
C PHE A 167 3.62 4.61 13.12
N GLN A 168 3.83 5.81 13.67
CA GLN A 168 2.85 6.87 13.54
C GLN A 168 2.78 7.17 12.05
N ILE A 169 1.83 6.53 11.37
CA ILE A 169 1.39 7.02 10.09
C ILE A 169 0.87 8.42 10.37
N LYS A 170 1.69 9.44 10.08
CA LYS A 170 1.22 10.82 10.08
C LYS A 170 0.32 10.94 8.86
N TRP A 171 -0.91 10.46 9.01
CA TRP A 171 -2.02 10.87 8.17
C TRP A 171 -2.18 12.38 8.40
N LEU A 172 -2.31 13.14 7.30
CA LEU A 172 -2.62 14.57 7.33
C LEU A 172 -3.91 14.82 8.13
#